data_AF-A0A2N6C5S9-F1
#
_entry.id   AF-A0A2N6C5S9-F1
#
_cell.length_a   1.000
_cell.length_b   1.000
_cell.length_c   1.000
_cell.angle_alpha   90.00
_cell.angle_beta   90.00
_cell.angle_gamma   90.00
#
_symmetry.space_group_name_H-M   'P 1'
#
loop_
_entity.id
_entity.type
_entity.pdbx_description
1 polymer ?
#
loop_
_entity_poly.entity_id
_entity_poly.type
_entity_poly.pdbx_seq_one_letter_code
_entity_poly.pdbx_strand_id
1 'polypeptide(L)'
;MNQPKQIVDGKPFSKFASANPHIWPDLVGMEVINSDRGNGYIVSIEERPDYIPLITIKFHDEDETVTFNTNSFRLGKTSLLLGPLLAQQVAEWLTVEAELNAKRIVLEHAKRQTIESFRSLTTKYNVPPHKVWEGGSISPLGVILEKLESNEQIGDHEIAWLQGLELHRLIATIYHRNFKRSRDAWDLIKACKYFRKARLPQKAISASNGISSTDIQDKKALSALWTTRGGAFRDMKELSSAMRAATNAIQQSPTSFYPHNLLGAVLYEMGSPSKGDEHFSTAIKLGSSPREQDIQIKTALHRSTPEARRKVVEYLLAKDPIKYSWVRK
;
A
#
# COMPACT_ATOMS: atom_id res chain seq x y z
N MET A 1 59.21 -13.15 -33.90
CA MET A 1 58.59 -14.19 -33.06
C MET A 1 57.09 -13.98 -33.10
N ASN A 2 56.35 -14.89 -33.73
CA ASN A 2 54.88 -14.83 -33.69
C ASN A 2 54.44 -15.05 -32.24
N GLN A 3 53.80 -14.03 -31.65
CA GLN A 3 53.18 -14.20 -30.35
C GLN A 3 52.06 -15.25 -30.46
N PRO A 4 51.85 -16.10 -29.44
CA PRO A 4 50.86 -17.17 -29.50
C PRO A 4 49.45 -16.59 -29.65
N LYS A 5 48.72 -17.02 -30.68
CA LYS A 5 47.30 -16.72 -30.86
C LYS A 5 46.50 -17.44 -29.77
N GLN A 6 45.43 -16.82 -29.27
CA GLN A 6 44.53 -17.39 -28.27
C GLN A 6 43.18 -17.69 -28.89
N ILE A 7 42.65 -18.88 -28.61
CA ILE A 7 41.30 -19.26 -29.03
C ILE A 7 40.30 -18.56 -28.11
N VAL A 8 39.44 -17.73 -28.69
CA VAL A 8 38.33 -17.06 -28.00
C VAL A 8 37.02 -17.59 -28.57
N ASP A 9 36.14 -18.07 -27.68
CA ASP A 9 34.83 -18.58 -28.07
C ASP A 9 33.97 -17.49 -28.74
N GLY A 10 33.19 -17.88 -29.75
CA GLY A 10 32.37 -16.95 -30.52
C GLY A 10 31.33 -16.21 -29.69
N LYS A 11 30.80 -16.84 -28.64
CA LYS A 11 29.71 -16.27 -27.84
C LYS A 11 30.16 -15.08 -26.99
N PRO A 12 31.24 -15.16 -26.19
CA PRO A 12 31.78 -13.99 -25.51
C PRO A 12 32.28 -12.93 -26.49
N PHE A 13 32.96 -13.34 -27.57
CA PHE A 13 33.43 -12.40 -28.58
C PHE A 13 32.30 -11.62 -29.24
N SER A 14 31.20 -12.28 -29.61
CA SER A 14 30.06 -11.62 -30.25
C SER A 14 29.40 -10.57 -29.33
N LYS A 15 29.38 -10.80 -28.02
CA LYS A 15 28.91 -9.78 -27.06
C LYS A 15 29.84 -8.56 -27.04
N PHE A 16 31.15 -8.81 -26.97
CA PHE A 16 32.17 -7.77 -27.00
C PHE A 16 32.10 -6.94 -28.28
N ALA A 17 32.04 -7.59 -29.45
CA ALA A 17 31.97 -6.91 -30.75
C ALA A 17 30.64 -6.18 -30.97
N SER A 18 29.54 -6.60 -30.33
CA SER A 18 28.28 -5.85 -30.35
C SER A 18 28.36 -4.56 -29.54
N ALA A 19 29.12 -4.55 -28.44
CA ALA A 19 29.37 -3.36 -27.63
C ALA A 19 30.48 -2.46 -28.21
N ASN A 20 31.31 -3.00 -29.11
CA ASN A 20 32.43 -2.31 -29.74
C ASN A 20 32.39 -2.51 -31.27
N PRO A 21 31.44 -1.88 -32.00
CA PRO A 21 31.25 -2.14 -33.43
C PRO A 21 32.48 -1.84 -34.29
N HIS A 22 33.34 -0.92 -33.87
CA HIS A 22 34.55 -0.52 -34.61
C HIS A 22 35.59 -1.64 -34.76
N ILE A 23 35.41 -2.77 -34.10
CA ILE A 23 36.38 -3.86 -34.09
C ILE A 23 36.25 -4.82 -35.27
N TRP A 24 35.11 -4.79 -35.97
CA TRP A 24 34.84 -5.71 -37.07
C TRP A 24 35.89 -5.63 -38.20
N PRO A 25 36.36 -4.46 -38.66
CA PRO A 25 37.37 -4.38 -39.71
C PRO A 25 38.70 -5.02 -39.33
N ASP A 26 39.07 -4.99 -38.04
CA ASP A 26 40.33 -5.52 -37.52
C ASP A 26 40.38 -7.06 -37.54
N LEU A 27 39.24 -7.73 -37.80
CA LEU A 27 39.15 -9.20 -37.83
C LEU A 27 39.46 -9.80 -39.20
N VAL A 28 39.54 -8.98 -40.25
CA VAL A 28 39.88 -9.47 -41.60
C VAL A 28 41.27 -10.11 -41.58
N GLY A 29 41.38 -11.33 -42.11
CA GLY A 29 42.59 -12.15 -42.09
C GLY A 29 42.80 -12.97 -40.81
N MET A 30 41.93 -12.85 -39.80
CA MET A 30 42.02 -13.68 -38.60
C MET A 30 41.55 -15.12 -38.87
N GLU A 31 42.21 -16.07 -38.21
CA GLU A 31 41.84 -17.49 -38.24
C GLU A 31 40.61 -17.74 -37.37
N VAL A 32 39.78 -18.67 -37.81
CA VAL A 32 38.55 -19.10 -37.14
C VAL A 32 38.47 -20.62 -37.10
N ILE A 33 37.80 -21.14 -36.08
CA ILE A 33 37.45 -22.55 -35.95
C ILE A 33 35.94 -22.64 -35.93
N ASN A 34 35.35 -23.31 -36.93
CA ASN A 34 33.92 -23.58 -36.99
C ASN A 34 33.64 -25.05 -36.62
N SER A 35 32.61 -25.28 -35.80
CA SER A 35 32.23 -26.63 -35.36
C SER A 35 31.79 -27.56 -36.50
N ASP A 36 31.21 -26.98 -37.56
CA ASP A 36 30.57 -27.71 -38.64
C ASP A 36 31.50 -27.80 -39.88
N ARG A 37 32.42 -26.85 -40.04
CA ARG A 37 33.26 -26.67 -41.26
C ARG A 37 34.77 -26.62 -41.01
N GLY A 38 35.21 -26.79 -39.77
CA GLY A 38 36.64 -26.81 -39.44
C GLY A 38 37.30 -25.42 -39.50
N ASN A 39 38.58 -25.40 -39.84
CA ASN A 39 39.42 -24.21 -39.75
C ASN A 39 39.31 -23.34 -41.00
N GLY A 40 39.38 -22.03 -40.83
CA GLY A 40 39.38 -21.08 -41.94
C GLY A 40 39.93 -19.72 -41.53
N TYR A 41 39.77 -18.74 -42.40
CA TYR A 41 40.11 -17.34 -42.12
C TYR A 41 39.07 -16.37 -42.69
N ILE A 42 38.93 -15.22 -42.04
CA ILE A 42 38.00 -14.17 -42.46
C ILE A 42 38.57 -13.45 -43.69
N VAL A 43 37.81 -13.42 -44.78
CA VAL A 43 38.20 -12.80 -46.05
C VAL A 43 37.71 -11.35 -46.14
N SER A 44 36.48 -11.11 -45.70
CA SER A 44 35.89 -9.77 -45.72
C SER A 44 34.77 -9.67 -44.68
N ILE A 45 34.54 -8.44 -44.23
CA ILE A 45 33.40 -8.10 -43.37
C ILE A 45 32.67 -6.91 -43.98
N GLU A 46 31.39 -7.11 -44.28
CA GLU A 46 30.49 -6.08 -44.79
C GLU A 46 29.69 -5.50 -43.63
N GLU A 47 30.05 -4.30 -43.20
CA GLU A 47 29.27 -3.52 -42.25
C GLU A 47 28.06 -2.91 -42.95
N ARG A 48 26.90 -2.99 -42.29
CA ARG A 48 25.64 -2.44 -42.81
C ARG A 48 25.03 -1.52 -41.76
N PRO A 49 24.58 -0.30 -42.13
CA PRO A 49 23.85 0.56 -41.21
C PRO A 49 22.63 -0.19 -40.66
N ASP A 50 22.48 -0.23 -39.33
CA ASP A 50 21.37 -0.85 -38.62
C ASP A 50 21.21 -2.38 -38.81
N TYR A 51 22.21 -3.10 -39.33
CA TYR A 51 22.13 -4.55 -39.57
C TYR A 51 23.36 -5.33 -39.06
N ILE A 52 23.17 -6.63 -38.83
CA ILE A 52 24.23 -7.56 -38.38
C ILE A 52 25.30 -7.69 -39.48
N PRO A 53 26.60 -7.49 -39.20
CA PRO A 53 27.62 -7.57 -40.23
C PRO A 53 27.66 -8.96 -40.87
N LEU A 54 27.95 -8.99 -42.17
CA LEU A 54 28.18 -10.22 -42.91
C LEU A 54 29.67 -10.51 -42.95
N ILE A 55 30.03 -11.72 -42.58
CA ILE A 55 31.41 -12.19 -42.43
C ILE A 55 31.64 -13.29 -43.44
N THR A 56 32.50 -13.04 -44.42
CA THR A 56 32.88 -14.03 -45.43
C THR A 56 34.12 -14.77 -44.95
N ILE A 57 34.06 -16.10 -44.88
CA ILE A 57 35.12 -16.98 -44.38
C ILE A 57 35.54 -17.94 -45.49
N LYS A 58 36.84 -18.15 -45.67
CA LYS A 58 37.37 -19.24 -46.48
C LYS A 58 37.83 -20.37 -45.56
N PHE A 59 37.20 -21.53 -45.67
CA PHE A 59 37.63 -22.74 -44.94
C PHE A 59 38.79 -23.41 -45.67
N HIS A 60 39.67 -24.09 -44.93
CA HIS A 60 40.86 -24.72 -45.53
C HIS A 60 40.52 -25.94 -46.41
N ASP A 61 39.45 -26.65 -46.07
CA ASP A 61 39.01 -27.87 -46.77
C ASP A 61 37.94 -27.59 -47.84
N GLU A 62 37.63 -26.31 -48.10
CA GLU A 62 36.64 -25.88 -49.09
C GLU A 62 37.29 -24.87 -50.08
N ASP A 63 37.05 -25.03 -51.38
CA ASP A 63 37.56 -24.11 -52.40
C ASP A 63 36.77 -22.78 -52.45
N GLU A 64 35.51 -22.81 -52.00
CA GLU A 64 34.60 -21.67 -51.99
C GLU A 64 34.61 -20.91 -50.66
N THR A 65 34.25 -19.62 -50.70
CA THR A 65 34.03 -18.81 -49.49
C THR A 65 32.57 -18.88 -49.07
N VAL A 66 32.32 -18.92 -47.76
CA VAL A 66 30.97 -18.94 -47.19
C VAL A 66 30.72 -17.65 -46.41
N THR A 67 29.56 -17.03 -46.64
CA THR A 67 29.17 -15.80 -45.93
C THR A 67 28.18 -16.11 -44.82
N PHE A 68 28.54 -15.72 -43.60
CA PHE A 68 27.73 -15.87 -42.40
C PHE A 68 27.28 -14.51 -41.87
N ASN A 69 26.15 -14.48 -41.16
CA ASN A 69 25.90 -13.38 -40.21
C ASN A 69 26.56 -13.71 -38.86
N THR A 70 26.54 -12.78 -37.91
CA THR A 70 27.16 -13.01 -36.59
C THR A 70 26.50 -14.11 -35.74
N ASN A 71 25.39 -14.74 -36.18
CA ASN A 71 24.70 -15.74 -35.38
C ASN A 71 25.56 -16.98 -35.12
N SER A 72 26.45 -17.35 -36.05
CA SER A 72 27.37 -18.47 -35.84
C SER A 72 28.25 -18.23 -34.60
N PHE A 73 28.72 -16.99 -34.41
CA PHE A 73 29.46 -16.57 -33.23
C PHE A 73 28.56 -16.54 -31.99
N ARG A 74 27.36 -15.93 -32.05
CA ARG A 74 26.41 -15.87 -30.91
C ARG A 74 26.02 -17.25 -30.37
N LEU A 75 25.95 -18.25 -31.25
CA LEU A 75 25.64 -19.64 -30.91
C LEU A 75 26.85 -20.44 -30.42
N GLY A 76 28.06 -19.86 -30.45
CA GLY A 76 29.31 -20.55 -30.07
C GLY A 76 29.79 -21.57 -31.11
N LYS A 77 29.28 -21.51 -32.35
CA LYS A 77 29.70 -22.41 -33.45
C LYS A 77 30.99 -21.97 -34.12
N THR A 78 31.44 -20.74 -33.89
CA THR A 78 32.66 -20.19 -34.51
C THR A 78 33.49 -19.48 -33.47
N SER A 79 34.70 -19.96 -33.24
CA SER A 79 35.71 -19.35 -32.36
C SER A 79 36.75 -18.62 -33.20
N LEU A 80 37.40 -17.62 -32.61
CA LEU A 80 38.45 -16.83 -33.27
C LEU A 80 39.82 -17.11 -32.65
N LEU A 81 40.86 -17.14 -33.47
CA LEU A 81 42.24 -17.14 -33.01
C LEU A 81 42.75 -15.71 -33.01
N LEU A 82 42.62 -15.05 -31.86
CA LEU A 82 42.95 -13.64 -31.68
C LEU A 82 44.42 -13.48 -31.27
N GLY A 83 45.03 -12.36 -31.68
CA GLY A 83 46.31 -11.93 -31.11
C GLY A 83 46.18 -11.59 -29.62
N PRO A 84 47.28 -11.64 -28.84
CA PRO A 84 47.22 -11.53 -27.39
C PRO A 84 46.63 -10.21 -26.88
N LEU A 85 46.87 -9.09 -27.58
CA LEU A 85 46.31 -7.79 -27.20
C LEU A 85 44.78 -7.78 -27.27
N LEU A 86 44.23 -8.25 -28.39
CA LEU A 86 42.78 -8.27 -28.61
C LEU A 86 42.11 -9.34 -27.72
N ALA A 87 42.75 -10.50 -27.55
CA ALA A 87 42.26 -11.53 -26.62
C ALA A 87 42.19 -11.00 -25.18
N GLN A 88 43.20 -10.22 -24.75
CA GLN A 88 43.20 -9.57 -23.45
C GLN A 88 42.09 -8.53 -23.32
N GLN A 89 41.88 -7.67 -24.33
CA GLN A 89 40.78 -6.70 -24.33
C GLN A 89 39.40 -7.35 -24.21
N VAL A 90 39.18 -8.46 -24.94
CA VAL A 90 37.94 -9.24 -24.84
C VAL A 90 37.78 -9.79 -23.42
N ALA A 91 38.83 -10.36 -22.84
CA ALA A 91 38.80 -10.92 -21.49
C ALA A 91 38.51 -9.85 -20.42
N GLU A 92 39.18 -8.70 -20.49
CA GLU A 92 38.97 -7.57 -19.58
C GLU A 92 37.55 -7.02 -19.67
N TRP A 93 37.02 -6.84 -20.89
CA TRP A 93 35.65 -6.38 -21.09
C TRP A 93 34.62 -7.36 -20.52
N LEU A 94 34.82 -8.67 -20.70
CA LEU A 94 33.92 -9.69 -20.16
C LEU A 94 33.88 -9.67 -18.64
N THR A 95 35.03 -9.45 -17.98
CA THR A 95 35.09 -9.32 -16.52
C THR A 95 34.30 -8.10 -16.06
N VAL A 96 34.50 -6.93 -16.66
CA VAL A 96 33.77 -5.69 -16.31
C VAL A 96 32.27 -5.86 -16.57
N GLU A 97 31.87 -6.41 -17.71
CA GLU A 97 30.48 -6.63 -18.08
C GLU A 97 29.81 -7.66 -17.14
N ALA A 98 30.53 -8.71 -16.71
CA ALA A 98 30.04 -9.66 -15.73
C ALA A 98 29.79 -8.99 -14.37
N GLU A 99 30.70 -8.13 -13.91
CA GLU A 99 30.54 -7.37 -12.67
C GLU A 99 29.36 -6.38 -12.74
N LEU A 100 29.20 -5.65 -13.84
CA LEU A 100 28.08 -4.73 -14.05
C LEU A 100 26.73 -5.48 -14.09
N ASN A 101 26.68 -6.63 -14.77
CA ASN A 101 25.50 -7.47 -14.80
C ASN A 101 25.16 -8.03 -13.42
N ALA A 102 26.16 -8.48 -12.65
CA ALA A 102 25.96 -8.93 -11.28
C ALA A 102 25.38 -7.81 -10.41
N LYS A 103 25.93 -6.59 -10.48
CA LYS A 103 25.40 -5.40 -9.77
C LYS A 103 23.95 -5.10 -10.17
N ARG A 104 23.62 -5.17 -11.46
CA ARG A 104 22.25 -4.94 -11.96
C ARG A 104 21.28 -6.00 -11.44
N ILE A 105 21.66 -7.28 -11.46
CA ILE A 105 20.84 -8.37 -10.94
C ILE A 105 20.58 -8.19 -9.43
N VAL A 106 21.61 -7.86 -8.65
CA VAL A 106 21.47 -7.59 -7.21
C VAL A 106 20.52 -6.42 -6.96
N LEU A 107 20.66 -5.32 -7.72
CA LEU A 107 19.79 -4.15 -7.59
C LEU A 107 18.33 -4.46 -7.97
N GLU A 108 18.10 -5.19 -9.07
CA GLU A 108 16.75 -5.60 -9.47
C GLU A 108 16.12 -6.54 -8.46
N HIS A 109 16.89 -7.47 -7.91
CA HIS A 109 16.43 -8.38 -6.87
C HIS A 109 16.06 -7.60 -5.59
N ALA A 110 16.91 -6.67 -5.14
CA ALA A 110 16.61 -5.82 -3.99
C ALA A 110 15.32 -5.01 -4.21
N LYS A 111 15.17 -4.39 -5.39
CA LYS A 111 13.93 -3.67 -5.76
C LYS A 111 12.70 -4.56 -5.70
N ARG A 112 12.78 -5.78 -6.25
CA ARG A 112 11.67 -6.76 -6.21
C ARG A 112 11.33 -7.16 -4.78
N GLN A 113 12.33 -7.41 -3.93
CA GLN A 113 12.13 -7.72 -2.53
C GLN A 113 11.43 -6.58 -1.78
N THR A 114 11.83 -5.33 -2.01
CA THR A 114 11.16 -4.17 -1.42
C THR A 114 9.71 -4.04 -1.89
N ILE A 115 9.43 -4.23 -3.19
CA ILE A 115 8.06 -4.20 -3.71
C ILE A 115 7.20 -5.29 -3.06
N GLU A 116 7.73 -6.50 -2.93
CA GLU A 116 7.01 -7.62 -2.33
C GLU A 116 6.79 -7.44 -0.81
N SER A 117 7.76 -6.86 -0.10
CA SER A 117 7.59 -6.52 1.32
C SER A 117 6.46 -5.50 1.49
N PHE A 118 6.44 -4.42 0.71
CA PHE A 118 5.34 -3.46 0.76
C PHE A 118 4.00 -4.03 0.31
N ARG A 119 3.98 -4.93 -0.67
CA ARG A 119 2.76 -5.66 -1.05
C ARG A 119 2.21 -6.47 0.12
N SER A 120 3.08 -7.12 0.88
CA SER A 120 2.71 -7.83 2.10
C SER A 120 2.15 -6.88 3.17
N LEU A 121 2.78 -5.71 3.38
CA LEU A 121 2.31 -4.71 4.34
C LEU A 121 0.97 -4.10 3.96
N THR A 122 0.75 -3.79 2.68
CA THR A 122 -0.52 -3.23 2.19
C THR A 122 -1.68 -4.20 2.43
N THR A 123 -1.43 -5.49 2.24
CA THR A 123 -2.38 -6.56 2.54
C THR A 123 -2.63 -6.66 4.05
N LYS A 124 -1.57 -6.73 4.86
CA LYS A 124 -1.64 -6.82 6.34
C LYS A 124 -2.45 -5.67 6.95
N TYR A 125 -2.20 -4.44 6.50
CA TYR A 125 -2.84 -3.24 7.02
C TYR A 125 -4.11 -2.82 6.27
N ASN A 126 -4.46 -3.53 5.21
CA ASN A 126 -5.63 -3.26 4.37
C ASN A 126 -5.62 -1.81 3.84
N VAL A 127 -4.51 -1.43 3.21
CA VAL A 127 -4.33 -0.12 2.56
C VAL A 127 -4.10 -0.29 1.06
N PRO A 128 -4.48 0.70 0.21
CA PRO A 128 -4.33 0.56 -1.23
C PRO A 128 -2.84 0.50 -1.65
N PRO A 129 -2.41 -0.52 -2.42
CA PRO A 129 -0.99 -0.67 -2.80
C PRO A 129 -0.43 0.50 -3.60
N HIS A 130 -1.24 1.11 -4.47
CA HIS A 130 -0.83 2.26 -5.28
C HIS A 130 -0.55 3.52 -4.45
N LYS A 131 -1.00 3.60 -3.19
CA LYS A 131 -0.74 4.74 -2.30
C LYS A 131 0.60 4.63 -1.56
N VAL A 132 1.30 3.50 -1.66
CA VAL A 132 2.59 3.29 -0.98
C VAL A 132 3.77 3.86 -1.78
N TRP A 133 3.58 4.12 -3.06
CA TRP A 133 4.61 4.60 -3.97
C TRP A 133 4.18 5.92 -4.61
N GLU A 134 5.10 6.88 -4.70
CA GLU A 134 4.90 8.18 -5.35
C GLU A 134 6.16 8.55 -6.13
N GLY A 135 6.04 8.79 -7.45
CA GLY A 135 7.17 9.18 -8.29
C GLY A 135 8.36 8.20 -8.29
N GLY A 136 8.12 6.91 -8.09
CA GLY A 136 9.17 5.89 -7.99
C GLY A 136 9.88 5.83 -6.62
N SER A 137 9.42 6.61 -5.65
CA SER A 137 9.93 6.63 -4.27
C SER A 137 8.87 6.15 -3.29
N ILE A 138 9.30 5.79 -2.07
CA ILE A 138 8.38 5.44 -0.99
C ILE A 138 7.57 6.67 -0.58
N SER A 139 6.25 6.53 -0.55
CA SER A 139 5.35 7.59 -0.09
C SER A 139 5.38 7.73 1.44
N PRO A 140 4.81 8.81 2.01
CA PRO A 140 4.58 8.89 3.45
C PRO A 140 3.79 7.72 4.03
N LEU A 141 2.87 7.10 3.27
CA LEU A 141 2.18 5.90 3.72
C LEU A 141 3.15 4.73 3.90
N GLY A 142 4.08 4.53 2.95
CA GLY A 142 5.09 3.48 3.06
C GLY A 142 5.95 3.64 4.32
N VAL A 143 6.42 4.86 4.59
CA VAL A 143 7.20 5.18 5.81
C VAL A 143 6.40 4.87 7.08
N ILE A 144 5.10 5.21 7.11
CA ILE A 144 4.23 4.88 8.24
C ILE A 144 4.09 3.36 8.42
N LEU A 145 3.99 2.59 7.33
CA LEU A 145 3.92 1.13 7.42
C LEU A 145 5.22 0.52 7.94
N GLU A 146 6.38 1.03 7.52
CA GLU A 146 7.68 0.59 8.05
C GLU A 146 7.81 0.90 9.54
N LYS A 147 7.48 2.12 9.96
CA LYS A 147 7.44 2.50 11.39
C LYS A 147 6.56 1.55 12.20
N LEU A 148 5.42 1.16 11.65
CA LEU A 148 4.54 0.18 12.30
C LEU A 148 5.23 -1.18 12.44
N GLU A 149 5.91 -1.69 11.42
CA GLU A 149 6.65 -2.95 11.57
C GLU A 149 7.78 -2.84 12.61
N SER A 150 8.49 -1.71 12.64
CA SER A 150 9.57 -1.41 13.58
C SER A 150 9.12 -1.05 14.99
N ASN A 151 7.81 -1.06 15.29
CA ASN A 151 7.22 -0.60 16.57
C ASN A 151 7.52 0.86 16.94
N GLU A 152 7.91 1.68 15.96
CA GLU A 152 8.12 3.11 16.14
C GLU A 152 6.80 3.83 16.38
N GLN A 153 6.88 4.98 17.05
CA GLN A 153 5.71 5.80 17.34
C GLN A 153 5.29 6.56 16.08
N ILE A 154 3.99 6.51 15.77
CA ILE A 154 3.37 7.33 14.73
C ILE A 154 2.94 8.65 15.36
N GLY A 155 3.43 9.76 14.83
CA GLY A 155 3.16 11.10 15.34
C GLY A 155 1.79 11.63 14.96
N ASP A 156 1.32 12.67 15.66
CA ASP A 156 0.00 13.26 15.41
C ASP A 156 -0.14 13.85 14.00
N HIS A 157 0.95 14.36 13.41
CA HIS A 157 0.95 14.86 12.04
C HIS A 157 0.73 13.74 11.00
N GLU A 158 1.32 12.56 11.21
CA GLU A 158 1.08 11.37 10.38
C GLU A 158 -0.36 10.88 10.54
N ILE A 159 -0.88 10.88 11.76
CA ILE A 159 -2.29 10.56 12.01
C ILE A 159 -3.22 11.56 11.30
N ALA A 160 -2.93 12.86 11.36
CA ALA A 160 -3.71 13.89 10.66
C ALA A 160 -3.66 13.71 9.13
N TRP A 161 -2.48 13.37 8.59
CA TRP A 161 -2.32 13.05 7.17
C TRP A 161 -3.16 11.83 6.76
N LEU A 162 -3.12 10.73 7.55
CA LEU A 162 -3.96 9.55 7.33
C LEU A 162 -5.46 9.85 7.40
N GLN A 163 -5.87 10.82 8.24
CA GLN A 163 -7.26 11.27 8.31
C GLN A 163 -7.69 11.96 7.02
N GLY A 164 -6.83 12.81 6.45
CA GLY A 164 -7.07 13.45 5.15
C GLY A 164 -7.22 12.44 4.00
N LEU A 165 -6.59 11.27 4.11
CA LEU A 165 -6.74 10.16 3.16
C LEU A 165 -7.89 9.19 3.48
N GLU A 166 -8.67 9.45 4.53
CA GLU A 166 -9.75 8.60 5.03
C GLU A 166 -9.31 7.15 5.35
N LEU A 167 -8.03 6.94 5.71
CA LEU A 167 -7.48 5.63 6.07
C LEU A 167 -7.83 5.23 7.51
N HIS A 168 -9.13 5.30 7.84
CA HIS A 168 -9.65 5.10 9.20
C HIS A 168 -9.34 3.72 9.79
N ARG A 169 -9.30 2.66 8.97
CA ARG A 169 -8.94 1.32 9.44
C ARG A 169 -7.49 1.25 9.92
N LEU A 170 -6.57 1.90 9.21
CA LEU A 170 -5.17 1.99 9.61
C LEU A 170 -5.04 2.80 10.91
N ILE A 171 -5.68 3.98 10.97
CA ILE A 171 -5.67 4.82 12.17
C ILE A 171 -6.20 4.05 13.39
N ALA A 172 -7.31 3.31 13.24
CA ALA A 172 -7.84 2.45 14.31
C ALA A 172 -6.84 1.39 14.76
N THR A 173 -6.09 0.80 13.82
CA THR A 173 -5.09 -0.22 14.10
C THR A 173 -3.90 0.37 14.87
N ILE A 174 -3.45 1.58 14.51
CA ILE A 174 -2.38 2.31 15.21
C ILE A 174 -2.77 2.54 16.68
N TYR A 175 -3.92 3.18 16.92
CA TYR A 175 -4.38 3.45 18.28
C TYR A 175 -4.65 2.16 19.07
N HIS A 176 -5.22 1.13 18.46
CA HIS A 176 -5.44 -0.14 19.16
C HIS A 176 -4.13 -0.82 19.57
N ARG A 177 -3.09 -0.72 18.74
CA ARG A 177 -1.76 -1.23 19.07
C ARG A 177 -1.11 -0.42 20.18
N ASN A 178 -1.25 0.91 20.17
CA ASN A 178 -0.76 1.77 21.24
C ASN A 178 -1.43 1.41 22.57
N PHE A 179 -2.77 1.28 22.59
CA PHE A 179 -3.51 0.82 23.77
C PHE A 179 -3.00 -0.53 24.30
N LYS A 180 -2.73 -1.50 23.43
CA LYS A 180 -2.19 -2.80 23.86
C LYS A 180 -0.83 -2.68 24.57
N ARG A 181 -0.04 -1.65 24.24
CA ARG A 181 1.29 -1.40 24.84
C ARG A 181 1.19 -0.56 26.11
N SER A 182 0.49 0.57 26.05
CA SER A 182 0.45 1.59 27.11
C SER A 182 -0.70 1.40 28.10
N ARG A 183 -1.75 0.68 27.69
CA ARG A 183 -3.06 0.64 28.36
C ARG A 183 -3.74 2.00 28.51
N ASP A 184 -3.34 3.00 27.71
CA ASP A 184 -4.00 4.31 27.69
C ASP A 184 -5.45 4.21 27.18
N ALA A 185 -6.41 4.57 28.04
CA ALA A 185 -7.83 4.60 27.73
C ALA A 185 -8.14 5.47 26.50
N TRP A 186 -7.43 6.59 26.31
CA TRP A 186 -7.68 7.49 25.18
C TRP A 186 -7.30 6.87 23.84
N ASP A 187 -6.24 6.06 23.80
CA ASP A 187 -5.90 5.28 22.61
C ASP A 187 -7.01 4.29 22.27
N LEU A 188 -7.56 3.58 23.27
CA LEU A 188 -8.68 2.68 23.01
C LEU A 188 -9.93 3.44 22.48
N ILE A 189 -10.28 4.56 23.09
CA ILE A 189 -11.43 5.39 22.67
C ILE A 189 -11.24 5.84 21.21
N LYS A 190 -10.04 6.32 20.87
CA LYS A 190 -9.69 6.71 19.50
C LYS A 190 -9.73 5.51 18.55
N ALA A 191 -9.23 4.35 18.95
CA ALA A 191 -9.32 3.11 18.16
C ALA A 191 -10.78 2.74 17.86
N CYS A 192 -11.65 2.71 18.87
CA CYS A 192 -13.08 2.43 18.72
C CYS A 192 -13.77 3.45 17.80
N LYS A 193 -13.46 4.75 17.96
CA LYS A 193 -13.97 5.82 17.08
C LYS A 193 -13.59 5.55 15.62
N TYR A 194 -12.34 5.22 15.35
CA TYR A 194 -11.87 4.99 13.98
C TYR A 194 -12.33 3.64 13.41
N PHE A 195 -12.52 2.61 14.23
CA PHE A 195 -13.19 1.37 13.79
C PHE A 195 -14.60 1.65 13.31
N ARG A 196 -15.37 2.48 14.02
CA ARG A 196 -16.71 2.90 13.58
C ARG A 196 -16.67 3.67 12.26
N LYS A 197 -15.78 4.65 12.13
CA LYS A 197 -15.57 5.39 10.88
C LYS A 197 -15.16 4.48 9.71
N ALA A 198 -14.42 3.42 9.99
CA ALA A 198 -14.04 2.40 9.01
C ALA A 198 -15.16 1.37 8.71
N ARG A 199 -16.39 1.58 9.20
CA ARG A 199 -17.52 0.65 9.09
C ARG A 199 -17.24 -0.74 9.70
N LEU A 200 -16.47 -0.77 10.78
CA LEU A 200 -16.14 -1.99 11.55
C LEU A 200 -16.61 -1.86 13.02
N PRO A 201 -17.90 -1.56 13.29
CA PRO A 201 -18.40 -1.36 14.65
C PRO A 201 -18.22 -2.59 15.56
N GLN A 202 -18.22 -3.81 14.99
CA GLN A 202 -17.98 -5.05 15.74
C GLN A 202 -16.58 -5.07 16.36
N LYS A 203 -15.57 -4.53 15.66
CA LYS A 203 -14.21 -4.40 16.20
C LYS A 203 -14.16 -3.39 17.35
N ALA A 204 -14.91 -2.29 17.26
CA ALA A 204 -15.02 -1.33 18.36
C ALA A 204 -15.64 -1.95 19.62
N ILE A 205 -16.69 -2.76 19.45
CA ILE A 205 -17.34 -3.50 20.55
C ILE A 205 -16.38 -4.54 21.13
N SER A 206 -15.75 -5.35 20.29
CA SER A 206 -14.80 -6.38 20.72
C SER A 206 -13.59 -5.79 21.46
N ALA A 207 -12.99 -4.73 20.94
CA ALA A 207 -11.82 -4.08 21.56
C ALA A 207 -12.13 -3.44 22.92
N SER A 208 -13.37 -3.00 23.14
CA SER A 208 -13.82 -2.40 24.40
C SER A 208 -14.56 -3.38 25.31
N ASN A 209 -14.61 -4.66 24.96
CA ASN A 209 -15.33 -5.65 25.74
C ASN A 209 -14.58 -5.99 27.03
N GLY A 210 -15.30 -6.21 28.13
CA GLY A 210 -14.72 -6.52 29.44
C GLY A 210 -14.10 -5.33 30.17
N ILE A 211 -13.83 -4.20 29.49
CA ILE A 211 -13.24 -3.01 30.12
C ILE A 211 -14.27 -2.32 31.00
N SER A 212 -13.88 -2.05 32.24
CA SER A 212 -14.76 -1.49 33.26
C SER A 212 -14.06 -0.36 34.05
N SER A 213 -14.71 0.11 35.12
CA SER A 213 -14.14 1.09 36.04
C SER A 213 -12.92 0.59 36.80
N THR A 214 -12.67 -0.72 36.85
CA THR A 214 -11.42 -1.27 37.41
C THR A 214 -10.22 -1.03 36.50
N ASP A 215 -10.45 -0.98 35.19
CA ASP A 215 -9.40 -0.80 34.18
C ASP A 215 -9.17 0.69 33.86
N ILE A 216 -10.22 1.51 33.91
CA ILE A 216 -10.18 2.93 33.60
C ILE A 216 -10.75 3.71 34.78
N GLN A 217 -9.85 4.27 35.61
CA GLN A 217 -10.23 5.08 36.77
C GLN A 217 -10.72 6.49 36.37
N ASP A 218 -10.25 7.02 35.24
CA ASP A 218 -10.73 8.31 34.73
C ASP A 218 -12.18 8.17 34.24
N LYS A 219 -13.11 8.71 35.04
CA LYS A 219 -14.54 8.74 34.75
C LYS A 219 -14.87 9.41 33.41
N LYS A 220 -14.11 10.43 32.98
CA LYS A 220 -14.32 11.09 31.69
C LYS A 220 -13.95 10.15 30.54
N ALA A 221 -12.79 9.51 30.61
CA ALA A 221 -12.38 8.51 29.64
C ALA A 221 -13.36 7.32 29.61
N LEU A 222 -13.78 6.81 30.77
CA LEU A 222 -14.75 5.72 30.85
C LEU A 222 -16.11 6.10 30.24
N SER A 223 -16.61 7.31 30.52
CA SER A 223 -17.82 7.84 29.87
C SER A 223 -17.68 7.94 28.35
N ALA A 224 -16.53 8.43 27.86
CA ALA A 224 -16.25 8.53 26.43
C ALA A 224 -16.13 7.15 25.76
N LEU A 225 -15.57 6.15 26.45
CA LEU A 225 -15.51 4.76 25.97
C LEU A 225 -16.92 4.17 25.86
N TRP A 226 -17.74 4.30 26.90
CA TRP A 226 -19.14 3.86 26.87
C TRP A 226 -19.95 4.55 25.78
N THR A 227 -19.76 5.86 25.59
CA THR A 227 -20.41 6.61 24.50
C THR A 227 -19.97 6.08 23.13
N THR A 228 -18.67 5.82 22.95
CA THR A 228 -18.15 5.30 21.68
C THR A 228 -18.65 3.88 21.40
N ARG A 229 -18.69 3.02 22.44
CA ARG A 229 -19.24 1.66 22.36
C ARG A 229 -20.75 1.68 22.08
N GLY A 230 -21.50 2.56 22.72
CA GLY A 230 -22.92 2.77 22.45
C GLY A 230 -23.18 3.25 21.02
N GLY A 231 -22.32 4.12 20.50
CA GLY A 231 -22.32 4.47 19.09
C GLY A 231 -22.08 3.27 18.17
N ALA A 232 -21.16 2.35 18.53
CA ALA A 232 -20.93 1.14 17.74
C ALA A 232 -22.14 0.18 17.75
N PHE A 233 -22.80 0.01 18.90
CA PHE A 233 -24.07 -0.73 18.98
C PHE A 233 -25.17 -0.08 18.14
N ARG A 234 -25.28 1.25 18.18
CA ARG A 234 -26.21 2.00 17.35
C ARG A 234 -25.92 1.78 15.87
N ASP A 235 -24.66 1.81 15.45
CA ASP A 235 -24.24 1.53 14.06
C ASP A 235 -24.74 0.15 13.60
N MET A 236 -24.73 -0.84 14.50
CA MET A 236 -25.24 -2.22 14.33
C MET A 236 -26.75 -2.40 14.46
N LYS A 237 -27.52 -1.33 14.72
CA LYS A 237 -28.96 -1.35 15.02
C LYS A 237 -29.32 -2.11 16.31
N GLU A 238 -28.36 -2.36 17.20
CA GLU A 238 -28.61 -2.93 18.53
C GLU A 238 -29.02 -1.82 19.51
N LEU A 239 -30.20 -1.22 19.28
CA LEU A 239 -30.64 0.00 19.97
C LEU A 239 -30.75 -0.16 21.50
N SER A 240 -31.16 -1.34 22.00
CA SER A 240 -31.19 -1.62 23.44
C SER A 240 -29.80 -1.62 24.08
N SER A 241 -28.80 -2.17 23.39
CA SER A 241 -27.39 -2.15 23.84
C SER A 241 -26.82 -0.74 23.77
N ALA A 242 -27.13 0.02 22.71
CA ALA A 242 -26.74 1.42 22.57
C ALA A 242 -27.29 2.30 23.69
N MET A 243 -28.57 2.12 24.03
CA MET A 243 -29.24 2.81 25.12
C MET A 243 -28.58 2.52 26.47
N ARG A 244 -28.33 1.24 26.81
CA ARG A 244 -27.64 0.87 28.05
C ARG A 244 -26.25 1.50 28.14
N ALA A 245 -25.49 1.47 27.04
CA ALA A 245 -24.15 2.06 27.00
C ALA A 245 -24.21 3.58 27.21
N ALA A 246 -25.18 4.28 26.61
CA ALA A 246 -25.36 5.71 26.81
C ALA A 246 -25.74 6.03 28.27
N THR A 247 -26.65 5.27 28.88
CA THR A 247 -27.02 5.42 30.29
C THR A 247 -25.81 5.22 31.22
N ASN A 248 -25.02 4.17 30.99
CA ASN A 248 -23.78 3.94 31.75
C ASN A 248 -22.80 5.11 31.57
N ALA A 249 -22.67 5.66 30.36
CA ALA A 249 -21.82 6.81 30.11
C ALA A 249 -22.27 8.06 30.88
N ILE A 250 -23.58 8.32 30.98
CA ILE A 250 -24.15 9.42 31.78
C ILE A 250 -23.80 9.23 33.26
N GLN A 251 -23.94 8.01 33.79
CA GLN A 251 -23.61 7.73 35.20
C GLN A 251 -22.14 8.03 35.53
N GLN A 252 -21.22 7.77 34.59
CA GLN A 252 -19.80 8.06 34.80
C GLN A 252 -19.48 9.55 34.71
N SER A 253 -20.11 10.27 33.77
CA SER A 253 -19.90 11.71 33.59
C SER A 253 -21.21 12.43 33.27
N PRO A 254 -22.00 12.81 34.29
CA PRO A 254 -23.30 13.47 34.10
C PRO A 254 -23.19 14.86 33.46
N THR A 255 -22.02 15.48 33.54
CA THR A 255 -21.74 16.81 32.97
C THR A 255 -21.29 16.75 31.51
N SER A 256 -21.16 15.57 30.92
CA SER A 256 -20.79 15.39 29.52
C SER A 256 -22.03 15.41 28.63
N PHE A 257 -22.05 16.26 27.60
CA PHE A 257 -23.17 16.31 26.66
C PHE A 257 -23.19 15.14 25.66
N TYR A 258 -22.05 14.52 25.38
CA TYR A 258 -21.93 13.46 24.37
C TYR A 258 -22.85 12.24 24.60
N PRO A 259 -22.93 11.65 25.82
CA PRO A 259 -23.82 10.52 26.04
C PRO A 259 -25.31 10.91 25.99
N HIS A 260 -25.66 12.15 26.35
CA HIS A 260 -27.01 12.67 26.14
C HIS A 260 -27.36 12.81 24.66
N ASN A 261 -26.45 13.30 23.81
CA ASN A 261 -26.65 13.32 22.36
C ASN A 261 -26.85 11.90 21.80
N LEU A 262 -26.05 10.94 22.24
CA LEU A 262 -26.20 9.54 21.82
C LEU A 262 -27.56 8.97 22.24
N LEU A 263 -27.95 9.15 23.50
CA LEU A 263 -29.20 8.62 24.02
C LEU A 263 -30.42 9.27 23.34
N GLY A 264 -30.38 10.58 23.11
CA GLY A 264 -31.39 11.30 22.34
C GLY A 264 -31.55 10.70 20.95
N ALA A 265 -30.45 10.49 20.23
CA ALA A 265 -30.48 9.91 18.90
C ALA A 265 -31.01 8.46 18.88
N VAL A 266 -30.64 7.63 19.87
CA VAL A 266 -31.15 6.26 20.01
C VAL A 266 -32.66 6.25 20.28
N LEU A 267 -33.16 7.15 21.15
CA LEU A 267 -34.59 7.27 21.44
C LEU A 267 -35.40 7.71 20.22
N TYR A 268 -34.87 8.61 19.41
CA TYR A 268 -35.45 8.95 18.12
C TYR A 268 -35.48 7.73 17.18
N GLU A 269 -34.38 6.97 17.08
CA GLU A 269 -34.34 5.74 16.25
C GLU A 269 -35.39 4.72 16.69
N MET A 270 -35.65 4.61 18.00
CA MET A 270 -36.65 3.74 18.62
C MET A 270 -38.09 4.28 18.53
N GLY A 271 -38.33 5.49 17.99
CA GLY A 271 -39.67 6.06 17.88
C GLY A 271 -40.21 6.68 19.18
N SER A 272 -39.32 7.10 20.09
CA SER A 272 -39.63 7.80 21.35
C SER A 272 -39.10 9.25 21.36
N PRO A 273 -39.55 10.11 20.41
CA PRO A 273 -38.93 11.42 20.17
C PRO A 273 -39.08 12.40 21.36
N SER A 274 -40.18 12.35 22.12
CA SER A 274 -40.38 13.20 23.30
C SER A 274 -39.27 13.01 24.34
N LYS A 275 -38.94 11.76 24.68
CA LYS A 275 -37.80 11.44 25.57
C LYS A 275 -36.47 11.81 24.93
N GLY A 276 -36.36 11.64 23.61
CA GLY A 276 -35.18 12.07 22.86
C GLY A 276 -34.89 13.56 23.01
N ASP A 277 -35.94 14.38 22.95
CA ASP A 277 -35.85 15.84 23.13
C ASP A 277 -35.42 16.24 24.55
N GLU A 278 -35.82 15.51 25.58
CA GLU A 278 -35.34 15.75 26.96
C GLU A 278 -33.81 15.58 27.04
N HIS A 279 -33.28 14.53 26.43
CA HIS A 279 -31.84 14.30 26.38
C HIS A 279 -31.11 15.32 25.50
N PHE A 280 -31.64 15.67 24.32
CA PHE A 280 -31.03 16.73 23.50
C PHE A 280 -31.05 18.09 24.18
N SER A 281 -32.15 18.43 24.87
CA SER A 281 -32.25 19.67 25.65
C SER A 281 -31.21 19.72 26.76
N THR A 282 -30.98 18.58 27.44
CA THR A 282 -29.93 18.45 28.45
C THR A 282 -28.54 18.57 27.82
N ALA A 283 -28.31 17.93 26.68
CA ALA A 283 -27.04 18.03 25.96
C ALA A 283 -26.75 19.49 25.56
N ILE A 284 -27.75 20.23 25.07
CA ILE A 284 -27.61 21.65 24.71
C ILE A 284 -27.28 22.51 25.93
N LYS A 285 -27.95 22.29 27.07
CA LYS A 285 -27.62 22.96 28.35
C LYS A 285 -26.17 22.69 28.79
N LEU A 286 -25.64 21.50 28.47
CA LEU A 286 -24.27 21.08 28.76
C LEU A 286 -23.25 21.49 27.66
N GLY A 287 -23.67 22.27 26.65
CA GLY A 287 -22.78 22.84 25.62
C GLY A 287 -22.82 22.17 24.26
N SER A 288 -23.73 21.22 24.01
CA SER A 288 -23.98 20.70 22.66
C SER A 288 -24.61 21.78 21.78
N SER A 289 -24.24 21.82 20.49
CA SER A 289 -24.88 22.75 19.56
C SER A 289 -26.28 22.24 19.14
N PRO A 290 -27.28 23.13 18.95
CA PRO A 290 -28.57 22.74 18.38
C PRO A 290 -28.46 22.12 16.98
N ARG A 291 -27.44 22.51 16.21
CA ARG A 291 -27.14 21.94 14.89
C ARG A 291 -26.82 20.44 14.99
N GLU A 292 -26.11 20.02 16.03
CA GLU A 292 -25.80 18.61 16.26
C GLU A 292 -27.08 17.80 16.50
N GLN A 293 -28.03 18.32 17.28
CA GLN A 293 -29.35 17.70 17.45
C GLN A 293 -30.05 17.50 16.11
N ASP A 294 -30.11 18.54 15.26
CA ASP A 294 -30.79 18.44 13.97
C ASP A 294 -30.14 17.39 13.05
N ILE A 295 -28.80 17.28 13.07
CA ILE A 295 -28.07 16.22 12.35
C ILE A 295 -28.46 14.84 12.90
N GLN A 296 -28.45 14.66 14.22
CA GLN A 296 -28.79 13.38 14.85
C GLN A 296 -30.23 12.95 14.57
N ILE A 297 -31.19 13.87 14.58
CA ILE A 297 -32.60 13.59 14.24
C ILE A 297 -32.74 13.12 12.79
N LYS A 298 -32.07 13.81 11.85
CA LYS A 298 -32.06 13.40 10.43
C LYS A 298 -31.48 12.01 10.26
N THR A 299 -30.31 11.75 10.86
CA THR A 299 -29.67 10.43 10.82
C THR A 299 -30.56 9.36 11.45
N ALA A 300 -31.22 9.65 12.57
CA ALA A 300 -32.12 8.72 13.24
C ALA A 300 -33.30 8.32 12.33
N LEU A 301 -33.96 9.30 11.70
CA LEU A 301 -35.08 9.05 10.78
C LEU A 301 -34.70 8.17 9.58
N HIS A 302 -33.46 8.26 9.08
CA HIS A 302 -32.96 7.39 8.02
C HIS A 302 -32.67 5.95 8.49
N ARG A 303 -32.43 5.76 9.79
CA ARG A 303 -32.05 4.47 10.38
C ARG A 303 -33.21 3.73 11.04
N SER A 304 -34.28 4.44 11.41
CA SER A 304 -35.50 3.92 12.00
C SER A 304 -36.22 2.90 11.13
N THR A 305 -36.98 2.01 11.77
CA THR A 305 -38.00 1.20 11.08
C THR A 305 -39.13 2.11 10.57
N PRO A 306 -39.96 1.65 9.61
CA PRO A 306 -41.11 2.42 9.12
C PRO A 306 -42.05 2.88 10.24
N GLU A 307 -42.27 2.06 11.27
CA GLU A 307 -43.15 2.35 12.41
C GLU A 307 -42.56 3.44 13.29
N ALA A 308 -41.30 3.32 13.67
CA ALA A 308 -40.60 4.32 14.47
C ALA A 308 -40.50 5.65 13.71
N ARG A 309 -40.18 5.59 12.42
CA ARG A 309 -40.12 6.77 11.54
C ARG A 309 -41.45 7.52 11.53
N ARG A 310 -42.57 6.82 11.36
CA ARG A 310 -43.91 7.44 11.35
C ARG A 310 -44.20 8.21 12.63
N LYS A 311 -43.94 7.60 13.79
CA LYS A 311 -44.11 8.24 15.11
C LYS A 311 -43.27 9.51 15.24
N VAL A 312 -42.01 9.46 14.79
CA VAL A 312 -41.12 10.63 14.83
C VAL A 312 -41.59 11.73 13.87
N VAL A 313 -41.99 11.38 12.65
CA VAL A 313 -42.49 12.34 11.65
C VAL A 313 -43.73 13.06 12.17
N GLU A 314 -44.70 12.33 12.70
CA GLU A 314 -45.92 12.88 13.29
C GLU A 314 -45.58 13.83 14.45
N TYR A 315 -44.72 13.39 15.36
CA TYR A 315 -44.26 14.21 16.49
C TYR A 315 -43.58 15.51 16.04
N LEU A 316 -42.65 15.43 15.08
CA LEU A 316 -41.91 16.60 14.60
C LEU A 316 -42.84 17.60 13.89
N LEU A 317 -43.77 17.13 13.06
CA LEU A 317 -44.73 18.00 12.37
C LEU A 317 -45.74 18.63 13.33
N ALA A 318 -46.14 17.92 14.39
CA ALA A 318 -46.98 18.48 15.44
C ALA A 318 -46.23 19.51 16.28
N LYS A 319 -44.93 19.31 16.53
CA LYS A 319 -44.08 20.21 17.30
C LYS A 319 -43.78 21.52 16.58
N ASP A 320 -43.38 21.45 15.31
CA ASP A 320 -43.13 22.63 14.48
C ASP A 320 -43.23 22.25 12.98
N PRO A 321 -44.38 22.48 12.34
CA PRO A 321 -44.60 22.05 10.96
C PRO A 321 -43.76 22.83 9.94
N ILE A 322 -43.30 24.03 10.26
CA ILE A 322 -42.48 24.86 9.37
C ILE A 322 -41.02 24.38 9.44
N LYS A 323 -40.45 24.31 10.65
CA LYS A 323 -39.07 23.86 10.88
C LYS A 323 -38.85 22.43 10.39
N TYR A 324 -39.80 21.54 10.63
CA TYR A 324 -39.68 20.13 10.28
C TYR A 324 -40.36 19.75 8.95
N SER A 325 -40.76 20.71 8.13
CA SER A 325 -41.38 20.47 6.81
C SER A 325 -40.59 19.51 5.91
N TRP A 326 -39.27 19.44 6.05
CA TRP A 326 -38.39 18.52 5.32
C TRP A 326 -38.66 17.04 5.55
N VAL A 327 -39.35 16.65 6.64
CA VAL A 327 -39.69 15.25 6.90
C VAL A 327 -40.80 14.71 6.00
N ARG A 328 -41.52 15.59 5.29
CA ARG A 328 -42.59 15.24 4.35
C ARG A 328 -42.07 14.80 2.97
N LYS A 329 -40.78 15.03 2.69
CA LYS A 329 -40.10 14.63 1.45
C LYS A 329 -39.56 13.22 1.57
#